data_AF-A0A6I1JID6-F1
#
_entry.id   AF-A0A6I1JID6-F1
#
_cell.length_a   1.000
_cell.length_b   1.000
_cell.length_c   1.000
_cell.angle_alpha   90.00
_cell.angle_beta   90.00
_cell.angle_gamma   90.00
#
_symmetry.space_group_name_H-M   'P 1'
#
loop_
_entity.id
_entity.type
_entity.pdbx_description
1 polymer ?
#
loop_
_entity_poly.entity_id
_entity_poly.type
_entity_poly.pdbx_seq_one_letter_code
_entity_poly.pdbx_strand_id
1 'polypeptide(L)' 'MTALAEKVEALNRFDREVLEMVDGKRPGEWGAWVAATLEGLHERGMITAYVGAVPTITAKGRRAMENDNG' A
#
# COMPACT_ATOMS: atom_id res chain seq x y z
N MET A 1 -25.61 -17.32 4.88
CA MET A 1 -24.15 -17.17 5.13
C MET A 1 -23.42 -17.25 3.80
N THR A 2 -23.29 -16.14 3.05
CA THR A 2 -22.29 -15.99 1.96
C THR A 2 -22.40 -14.58 1.34
N ALA A 3 -21.78 -13.60 2.00
CA ALA A 3 -21.29 -12.37 1.34
C ALA A 3 -19.97 -11.94 1.98
N LEU A 4 -19.22 -12.92 2.50
CA LEU A 4 -17.88 -12.78 3.07
C LEU A 4 -16.80 -13.03 1.99
N ALA A 5 -17.19 -13.00 0.72
CA ALA A 5 -16.28 -13.05 -0.40
C ALA A 5 -15.68 -11.65 -0.56
N GLU A 6 -14.47 -11.51 -0.03
CA GLU A 6 -13.41 -10.76 -0.69
C GLU A 6 -13.73 -9.28 -0.96
N LYS A 7 -13.81 -8.47 0.11
CA LYS A 7 -13.28 -7.11 -0.03
C LYS A 7 -11.77 -7.23 -0.23
N VAL A 8 -11.34 -7.55 -1.44
CA VAL A 8 -10.04 -7.09 -1.92
C VAL A 8 -10.11 -5.59 -1.73
N GLU A 9 -9.47 -5.07 -0.69
CA GLU A 9 -9.50 -3.65 -0.39
C GLU A 9 -8.90 -2.92 -1.59
N ALA A 10 -9.75 -2.35 -2.45
CA ALA A 10 -9.32 -1.60 -3.62
C ALA A 10 -8.35 -0.51 -3.17
N LEU A 11 -7.21 -0.42 -3.86
CA LEU A 11 -6.25 0.64 -3.61
C LEU A 11 -6.83 1.93 -4.16
N ASN A 12 -6.86 2.99 -3.34
CA ASN A 12 -7.14 4.30 -3.89
C ASN A 12 -5.89 4.81 -4.65
N ARG A 13 -6.05 5.88 -5.44
CA ARG A 13 -4.95 6.47 -6.22
C ARG A 13 -3.71 6.79 -5.37
N PHE A 14 -3.88 7.29 -4.15
CA PHE A 14 -2.77 7.64 -3.25
C PHE A 14 -2.08 6.42 -2.67
N ASP A 15 -2.84 5.39 -2.27
CA ASP A 15 -2.30 4.11 -1.80
C ASP A 15 -1.38 3.50 -2.86
N ARG A 16 -1.84 3.49 -4.12
CA ARG A 16 -1.07 2.98 -5.25
C ARG A 16 0.18 3.80 -5.50
N GLU A 17 0.05 5.13 -5.51
CA GLU A 17 1.20 6.02 -5.69
C GLU A 17 2.27 5.81 -4.62
N VAL A 18 1.88 5.67 -3.36
CA VAL A 18 2.81 5.41 -2.24
C VAL A 18 3.44 4.03 -2.34
N LEU A 19 2.69 3.00 -2.74
CA LEU A 19 3.25 1.67 -2.98
C LEU A 19 4.26 1.68 -4.13
N GLU A 20 3.99 2.41 -5.23
CA GLU A 20 4.95 2.57 -6.34
C GLU A 20 6.21 3.36 -5.92
N MET A 21 6.08 4.31 -5.00
CA MET A 21 7.21 5.01 -4.39
C MET A 21 8.06 4.09 -3.51
N VAL A 22 7.42 3.25 -2.69
CA VAL A 22 8.10 2.24 -1.86
C VAL A 22 8.80 1.18 -2.72
N ASP A 23 8.19 0.78 -3.84
CA ASP A 23 8.75 -0.18 -4.80
C ASP A 23 9.89 0.43 -5.67
N GLY A 24 10.16 1.74 -5.52
CA GLY A 24 11.17 2.45 -6.30
C GLY A 24 10.81 2.64 -7.78
N LYS A 25 9.59 2.30 -8.20
CA LYS A 25 9.10 2.50 -9.58
C LYS A 25 8.85 3.97 -9.89
N ARG A 26 8.54 4.77 -8.86
CA ARG A 26 8.24 6.19 -9.01
C ARG A 26 9.06 7.04 -8.03
N PRO A 27 9.83 8.03 -8.51
CA PRO A 27 10.40 9.03 -7.63
C PRO A 27 9.29 9.95 -7.11
N GLY A 28 9.32 10.28 -5.82
CA GLY A 28 8.33 11.15 -5.19
C GLY A 28 8.85 11.80 -3.90
N GLU A 29 8.18 12.85 -3.48
CA GLU A 29 8.50 13.56 -2.24
C GLU A 29 7.85 12.86 -1.04
N TRP A 30 8.68 12.51 -0.05
CA TRP A 30 8.24 11.87 1.19
C TRP A 30 7.72 12.94 2.17
N GLY A 31 6.51 13.43 1.91
CA GLY A 31 5.83 14.43 2.72
C GLY A 31 4.84 13.86 3.74
N ALA A 32 4.15 14.74 4.47
CA ALA A 32 3.15 14.36 5.49
C ALA A 32 2.00 13.50 4.94
N TRP A 33 1.60 13.74 3.70
CA TRP A 33 0.56 12.94 3.04
C TRP A 33 1.02 11.49 2.82
N VAL A 34 2.28 11.28 2.43
CA VAL A 34 2.88 9.94 2.28
C VAL A 34 2.90 9.23 3.62
N ALA A 35 3.30 9.92 4.69
CA ALA A 35 3.34 9.35 6.04
C ALA A 35 1.96 8.85 6.50
N ALA A 36 0.90 9.64 6.27
CA ALA A 36 -0.47 9.25 6.59
C ALA A 36 -0.95 8.04 5.76
N THR A 37 -0.61 7.99 4.47
CA THR A 37 -0.94 6.85 3.61
C THR A 37 -0.16 5.60 4.01
N LEU A 38 1.12 5.73 4.35
CA LEU A 38 1.93 4.61 4.86
C LEU A 38 1.34 4.02 6.14
N GLU A 39 0.81 4.87 7.03
CA GLU A 39 0.21 4.41 8.29
C GLU A 39 -1.01 3.55 8.00
N GLY A 40 -1.92 4.03 7.15
CA GLY A 40 -3.08 3.25 6.70
C GLY A 40 -2.69 1.96 5.97
N LEU A 41 -1.66 1.98 5.12
CA LEU A 41 -1.14 0.79 4.45
C LEU A 41 -0.53 -0.22 5.43
N HIS A 42 0.11 0.27 6.51
CA HIS A 42 0.67 -0.57 7.56
C HIS A 42 -0.42 -1.23 8.41
N GLU A 43 -1.43 -0.46 8.84
CA GLU A 43 -2.60 -0.99 9.57
C GLU A 43 -3.33 -2.07 8.76
N ARG A 44 -3.37 -1.92 7.43
CA ARG A 44 -3.93 -2.91 6.51
C ARG A 44 -3.00 -4.09 6.22
N GLY A 45 -1.78 -4.10 6.75
CA GLY A 45 -0.79 -5.16 6.56
C GLY A 45 -0.21 -5.24 5.14
N MET A 46 -0.30 -4.16 4.37
CA MET A 46 0.21 -4.10 2.99
C MET A 46 1.70 -3.75 2.93
N ILE A 47 2.22 -3.12 3.99
CA ILE A 47 3.65 -2.82 4.17
C ILE A 47 4.13 -3.25 5.55
N THR A 48 5.44 -3.44 5.70
CA THR A 48 6.09 -3.67 7.00
C THR A 48 6.11 -2.41 7.86
N ALA A 49 6.33 -2.57 9.17
CA ALA A 49 6.57 -1.43 10.05
C ALA A 49 7.76 -0.60 9.55
N TYR A 50 7.66 0.72 9.69
CA TYR A 50 8.61 1.68 9.12
C TYR A 50 8.93 2.79 10.13
N VAL A 51 9.79 2.50 11.10
CA VAL A 51 10.27 3.52 12.06
C VAL A 51 11.66 3.97 11.62
N GLY A 52 11.74 5.14 10.97
CA GLY A 52 13.01 5.72 10.53
C GLY A 52 13.68 5.03 9.34
N ALA A 53 12.99 4.09 8.68
CA ALA A 53 13.45 3.39 7.48
C ALA A 53 12.33 3.34 6.42
N VAL A 54 12.70 3.10 5.16
CA VAL A 54 11.72 2.88 4.08
C VAL A 54 11.02 1.54 4.32
N PRO A 55 9.67 1.48 4.32
CA PRO A 55 8.93 0.23 4.46
C PRO A 55 9.23 -0.74 3.31
N THR A 56 8.88 -2.01 3.49
CA THR A 56 8.84 -2.99 2.39
C THR A 56 7.41 -3.43 2.13
N ILE A 57 7.07 -3.72 0.88
CA ILE A 57 5.73 -4.17 0.49
C ILE A 57 5.59 -5.66 0.84
N THR A 58 4.54 -6.01 1.57
CA THR A 58 4.24 -7.41 1.93
C THR A 58 3.66 -8.17 0.73
N ALA A 59 3.51 -9.49 0.87
CA ALA A 59 2.80 -10.29 -0.13
C ALA A 59 1.35 -9.81 -0.34
N LYS A 60 0.68 -9.30 0.70
CA LYS A 60 -0.67 -8.73 0.59
C LYS A 60 -0.66 -7.45 -0.23
N GLY A 61 0.28 -6.54 0.04
CA GLY A 61 0.42 -5.29 -0.72
C GLY A 61 0.72 -5.55 -2.21
N ARG A 62 1.61 -6.49 -2.52
CA ARG A 62 1.91 -6.87 -3.91
C ARG A 62 0.69 -7.41 -4.66
N ARG A 63 -0.06 -8.32 -4.06
CA ARG A 63 -1.31 -8.84 -4.65
C ARG A 63 -2.34 -7.74 -4.89
N ALA A 64 -2.45 -6.78 -3.97
CA ALA A 64 -3.36 -5.65 -4.12
C ALA A 64 -2.96 -4.77 -5.33
N MET A 65 -1.66 -4.55 -5.56
CA MET A 65 -1.16 -3.83 -6.73
C MET A 65 -1.39 -4.58 -8.05
N GLU A 66 -1.27 -5.91 -8.04
CA GLU A 66 -1.51 -6.76 -9.21
C GLU A 66 -2.99 -6.78 -9.61
N ASN A 67 -3.90 -6.83 -8.62
CA ASN A 67 -5.34 -6.86 -8.84
C ASN A 67 -5.94 -5.51 -9.29
N ASP A 68 -5.27 -4.38 -9.02
CA ASP A 68 -5.69 -3.04 -9.44
C ASP A 68 -5.34 -2.72 -10.91
N ASN A 69 -4.64 -3.62 -11.60
CA ASN A 69 -4.26 -3.51 -13.02
C ASN A 69 -5.15 -4.36 -13.96
N GLY A 70 -6.23 -4.96 -13.44
CA GLY A 70 -7.16 -5.83 -14.17
C GLY A 70 -8.51 -5.19 -14.44
#